data_AF-A0A6V7K3G7-F1
#
_entry.id   AF-A0A6V7K3G7-F1
#
_cell.length_a   1.000
_cell.length_b   1.000
_cell.length_c   1.000
_cell.angle_alpha   90.00
_cell.angle_beta   90.00
_cell.angle_gamma   90.00
#
_symmetry.space_group_name_H-M   'P 1'
#
loop_
_entity.id
_entity.type
_entity.pdbx_description
1 polymer ?
#
loop_
_entity_poly.entity_id
_entity_poly.type
_entity_poly.pdbx_seq_one_letter_code
_entity_poly.pdbx_strand_id
1 'polypeptide(L)'
;VPEKVPYQSNNQRSNEPTTEPESTKQKRADKRQNVISELVITEKEYVRDLKVTYEVFNLYNPSHLESRGIDVTILFGNILEVIHVAEELLDSILKSMKGKDEDSQTVAPCFIKMAEKLQTTYGKYCGNHEAALSLLKKYEENREIMTVFEKGIETLKMQVVCFDMSSILIKPVQRILKYPLMLYELVKCTEDDHPDKEGIEQAWKIMTDVASHINEYKRRKDIVSKYLDTDNTLMAKMSKLNMHSVAKKSSRLSAKLSASLGITNIAPDPVFDELERQFKALENCTFQFASDIKHCMLYLNEETVCGELLSDYLNQYHYGCNDNEVRRLSEARRIISTQYIKNLKDTIDRRVNEPVSGLITLLEGPTVLITKRRDKLLDYDNAISRADKYRESKIVQEELAEAKNNYEALNQQLSEELPILINAGTAILANCIEAFATARKLFCGKIMKKYLALSESATQVTAQDILQSFLINHNLLWNQISRFSFGGMNPRVEEGKVEVSTQSEKDRRVLMSKYHRGNLFVVRDDVVSTSSLDLGATRGTIVAVIKRQDPMGDSS
;
A
#
# COMPACT_ATOMS: atom_id res chain seq x y z
N VAL A 1 -72.15 51.92 53.48
CA VAL A 1 -71.11 51.32 52.62
C VAL A 1 -71.79 50.38 51.65
N PRO A 2 -72.10 50.80 50.41
CA PRO A 2 -72.72 49.93 49.42
C PRO A 2 -71.70 49.37 48.42
N GLU A 3 -72.07 48.20 47.89
CA GLU A 3 -71.32 47.27 47.05
C GLU A 3 -70.84 47.85 45.71
N LYS A 4 -69.66 47.39 45.28
CA LYS A 4 -69.07 47.65 43.97
C LYS A 4 -69.62 46.68 42.93
N VAL A 5 -70.28 47.22 41.91
CA VAL A 5 -70.52 46.58 40.60
C VAL A 5 -69.30 46.86 39.70
N PRO A 6 -68.66 45.87 39.04
CA PRO A 6 -67.64 46.15 38.05
C PRO A 6 -68.25 46.35 36.65
N TYR A 7 -67.82 47.43 36.00
CA TYR A 7 -68.04 47.74 34.59
C TYR A 7 -67.43 46.66 33.69
N GLN A 8 -68.23 46.11 32.77
CA GLN A 8 -67.74 45.43 31.56
C GLN A 8 -67.44 46.49 30.50
N SER A 9 -66.17 46.66 30.14
CA SER A 9 -65.76 47.36 28.93
C SER A 9 -65.54 46.34 27.80
N ASN A 10 -66.36 46.49 26.76
CA ASN A 10 -66.11 45.90 25.44
C ASN A 10 -64.76 46.38 24.90
N ASN A 11 -63.94 45.45 24.43
CA ASN A 11 -62.95 45.71 23.38
C ASN A 11 -62.76 44.44 22.55
N GLN A 12 -63.62 44.27 21.56
CA GLN A 12 -63.32 43.44 20.38
C GLN A 12 -62.18 44.14 19.63
N ARG A 13 -60.95 43.59 19.73
CA ARG A 13 -59.88 43.91 18.78
C ARG A 13 -60.17 43.15 17.50
N SER A 14 -60.60 43.89 16.49
CA SER A 14 -60.51 43.52 15.09
C SER A 14 -59.05 43.23 14.73
N ASN A 15 -58.79 42.02 14.21
CA ASN A 15 -57.56 41.70 13.51
C ASN A 15 -57.61 42.38 12.14
N GLU A 16 -56.97 43.54 12.00
CA GLU A 16 -56.59 44.08 10.70
C GLU A 16 -55.17 43.60 10.34
N PRO A 17 -54.92 43.16 9.09
CA PRO A 17 -53.57 42.90 8.62
C PRO A 17 -52.84 44.23 8.48
N THR A 18 -51.74 44.40 9.21
CA THR A 18 -50.85 45.55 9.10
C THR A 18 -50.22 45.57 7.70
N THR A 19 -50.83 46.28 6.75
CA THR A 19 -50.24 46.54 5.43
C THR A 19 -49.00 47.40 5.60
N GLU A 20 -47.81 46.81 5.40
CA GLU A 20 -46.57 47.57 5.25
C GLU A 20 -46.75 48.63 4.14
N PRO A 21 -46.30 49.89 4.35
CA PRO A 21 -46.41 50.93 3.34
C PRO A 21 -45.66 50.53 2.06
N GLU A 22 -46.25 50.75 0.88
CA GLU A 22 -45.71 50.37 -0.44
C GLU A 22 -44.25 50.82 -0.67
N SER A 23 -43.87 51.97 -0.10
CA SER A 23 -42.49 52.48 -0.19
C SER A 23 -41.45 51.63 0.55
N THR A 24 -41.85 50.82 1.55
CA THR A 24 -40.98 49.89 2.28
C THR A 24 -40.82 48.58 1.51
N LYS A 25 -41.90 48.07 0.89
CA LYS A 25 -41.86 46.87 0.05
C LYS A 25 -40.94 47.06 -1.16
N GLN A 26 -41.06 48.19 -1.86
CA GLN A 26 -40.19 48.50 -3.00
C GLN A 26 -38.71 48.55 -2.59
N LYS A 27 -38.37 49.22 -1.48
CA LYS A 27 -37.00 49.26 -0.97
C LYS A 27 -36.44 47.88 -0.63
N ARG A 28 -37.29 46.97 -0.17
CA ARG A 28 -36.90 45.60 0.16
C ARG A 28 -36.64 44.76 -1.09
N ALA A 29 -37.50 44.90 -2.11
CA ALA A 29 -37.31 44.31 -3.43
C ALA A 29 -36.01 44.81 -4.10
N ASP A 30 -35.76 46.12 -4.08
CA ASP A 30 -34.51 46.70 -4.58
C ASP A 30 -33.30 46.13 -3.82
N LYS A 31 -33.40 45.99 -2.49
CA LYS A 31 -32.34 45.37 -1.68
C LYS A 31 -32.14 43.90 -2.04
N ARG A 32 -33.21 43.14 -2.26
CA ARG A 32 -33.15 41.75 -2.72
C ARG A 32 -32.40 41.64 -4.04
N GLN A 33 -32.75 42.49 -5.00
CA GLN A 33 -32.12 42.51 -6.31
C GLN A 33 -30.63 42.87 -6.24
N ASN A 34 -30.25 43.80 -5.36
CA ASN A 34 -28.86 44.13 -5.10
C ASN A 34 -28.08 42.93 -4.57
N VAL A 35 -28.65 42.17 -3.62
CA VAL A 35 -28.00 40.97 -3.06
C VAL A 35 -27.86 39.86 -4.10
N ILE A 36 -28.87 39.64 -4.96
CA ILE A 36 -28.76 38.68 -6.08
C ILE A 36 -27.69 39.12 -7.08
N SER A 37 -27.67 40.40 -7.43
CA SER A 37 -26.68 40.97 -8.35
C SER A 37 -25.27 40.82 -7.79
N GLU A 38 -25.05 41.13 -6.51
CA GLU A 38 -23.78 40.92 -5.81
C GLU A 38 -23.38 39.44 -5.81
N LEU A 39 -24.32 38.52 -5.54
CA LEU A 39 -24.07 37.08 -5.59
C LEU A 39 -23.52 36.67 -6.95
N VAL A 40 -24.19 37.05 -8.03
CA VAL A 40 -23.80 36.66 -9.40
C VAL A 40 -22.49 37.32 -9.82
N ILE A 41 -22.31 38.62 -9.55
CA ILE A 41 -21.09 39.34 -9.92
C ILE A 41 -19.89 38.74 -9.19
N THR A 42 -19.97 38.59 -7.87
CA THR A 42 -18.88 38.05 -7.08
C THR A 42 -18.61 36.56 -7.38
N GLU A 43 -19.61 35.79 -7.79
CA GLU A 43 -19.42 34.40 -8.23
C GLU A 43 -18.68 34.34 -9.58
N LYS A 44 -19.05 35.19 -10.54
CA LYS A 44 -18.34 35.30 -11.83
C LYS A 44 -16.89 35.71 -11.62
N GLU A 45 -16.65 36.68 -10.75
CA GLU A 45 -15.29 37.11 -10.41
C GLU A 45 -14.50 35.99 -9.74
N TYR A 46 -15.09 35.27 -8.79
CA TYR A 46 -14.47 34.14 -8.12
C TYR A 46 -14.09 33.02 -9.09
N VAL A 47 -15.01 32.57 -9.94
CA VAL A 47 -14.75 31.56 -10.98
C VAL A 47 -13.63 32.00 -11.92
N ARG A 48 -13.70 33.25 -12.40
CA ARG A 48 -12.68 33.84 -13.28
C ARG A 48 -11.31 33.87 -12.61
N ASP A 49 -11.23 34.35 -11.37
CA ASP A 49 -9.97 34.43 -10.62
C ASP A 49 -9.31 33.05 -10.50
N LEU A 50 -10.08 32.01 -10.20
CA LEU A 50 -9.56 30.65 -10.10
C LEU A 50 -9.10 30.09 -11.46
N LYS A 51 -9.85 30.34 -12.54
CA LYS A 51 -9.46 29.91 -13.89
C LYS A 51 -8.17 30.58 -14.36
N VAL A 52 -8.07 31.91 -14.20
CA VAL A 52 -6.84 32.63 -14.54
C VAL A 52 -5.67 32.11 -13.71
N THR A 53 -5.88 31.77 -12.43
CA THR A 53 -4.85 31.12 -11.59
C THR A 53 -4.43 29.77 -12.16
N TYR A 54 -5.39 28.94 -12.55
CA TYR A 54 -5.14 27.64 -13.13
C TYR A 54 -4.33 27.73 -14.44
N GLU A 55 -4.64 28.73 -15.27
CA GLU A 55 -3.94 29.01 -16.52
C GLU A 55 -2.53 29.60 -16.32
N VAL A 56 -2.38 30.63 -15.47
CA VAL A 56 -1.09 31.30 -15.23
C VAL A 56 -0.05 30.34 -14.66
N PHE A 57 -0.47 29.44 -13.77
CA PHE A 57 0.42 28.39 -13.24
C PHE A 57 0.49 27.14 -14.11
N ASN A 58 -0.17 27.12 -15.28
CA ASN A 58 -0.16 26.01 -16.22
C ASN A 58 -0.51 24.67 -15.55
N LEU A 59 -1.54 24.67 -14.71
CA LEU A 59 -1.89 23.52 -13.86
C LEU A 59 -2.48 22.34 -14.65
N TYR A 60 -2.83 22.53 -15.91
CA TYR A 60 -3.18 21.44 -16.83
C TYR A 60 -1.96 20.62 -17.28
N ASN A 61 -0.75 21.18 -17.16
CA ASN A 61 0.51 20.46 -17.39
C ASN A 61 1.59 20.96 -16.40
N PRO A 62 1.58 20.46 -15.16
CA PRO A 62 2.42 20.97 -14.08
C PRO A 62 3.91 20.59 -14.19
N SER A 63 4.33 19.86 -15.24
CA SER A 63 5.70 19.37 -15.42
C SER A 63 6.78 20.44 -15.21
N HIS A 64 6.50 21.70 -15.62
CA HIS A 64 7.43 22.80 -15.39
C HIS A 64 7.62 23.12 -13.90
N LEU A 65 6.52 23.20 -13.14
CA LEU A 65 6.55 23.46 -11.69
C LEU A 65 7.19 22.29 -10.94
N GLU A 66 6.81 21.06 -11.29
CA GLU A 66 7.33 19.84 -10.67
C GLU A 66 8.85 19.68 -10.91
N SER A 67 9.33 20.02 -12.11
CA SER A 67 10.77 20.03 -12.41
C SER A 67 11.58 21.02 -11.55
N ARG A 68 10.91 22.00 -10.94
CA ARG A 68 11.49 22.97 -9.99
C ARG A 68 11.34 22.55 -8.52
N GLY A 69 10.83 21.34 -8.26
CA GLY A 69 10.60 20.82 -6.92
C GLY A 69 9.34 21.36 -6.24
N ILE A 70 8.41 21.94 -7.01
CA ILE A 70 7.12 22.42 -6.48
C ILE A 70 6.12 21.26 -6.46
N ASP A 71 5.62 20.93 -5.27
CA ASP A 71 4.55 19.95 -5.10
C ASP A 71 3.21 20.61 -5.43
N VAL A 72 2.78 20.47 -6.68
CA VAL A 72 1.55 21.06 -7.19
C VAL A 72 0.31 20.46 -6.51
N THR A 73 0.36 19.17 -6.17
CA THR A 73 -0.76 18.45 -5.56
C THR A 73 -1.06 19.01 -4.18
N ILE A 74 -0.04 19.22 -3.34
CA ILE A 74 -0.22 19.82 -2.02
C ILE A 74 -0.50 21.31 -2.14
N LEU A 75 0.20 22.04 -3.00
CA LEU A 75 0.09 23.50 -3.04
C LEU A 75 -1.28 23.99 -3.54
N PHE A 76 -1.79 23.41 -4.63
CA PHE A 76 -3.05 23.82 -5.24
C PHE A 76 -4.23 22.89 -4.89
N GLY A 77 -3.98 21.71 -4.30
CA GLY A 77 -5.03 20.78 -3.91
C GLY A 77 -5.92 20.37 -5.08
N ASN A 78 -7.22 20.23 -4.83
CA ASN A 78 -8.23 19.94 -5.84
C ASN A 78 -8.85 21.19 -6.47
N ILE A 79 -8.07 22.26 -6.71
CA ILE A 79 -8.56 23.54 -7.25
C ILE A 79 -9.38 23.38 -8.55
N LEU A 80 -9.06 22.42 -9.40
CA LEU A 80 -9.82 22.16 -10.64
C LEU A 80 -11.25 21.67 -10.33
N GLU A 81 -11.41 20.77 -9.37
CA GLU A 81 -12.75 20.32 -8.94
C GLU A 81 -13.54 21.50 -8.36
N VAL A 82 -12.88 22.38 -7.59
CA VAL A 82 -13.49 23.60 -7.03
C VAL A 82 -13.97 24.53 -8.16
N ILE A 83 -13.15 24.74 -9.20
CA ILE A 83 -13.53 25.54 -10.37
C ILE A 83 -14.80 24.98 -11.01
N HIS A 84 -14.81 23.68 -11.32
CA HIS A 84 -15.96 23.05 -11.97
C HIS A 84 -17.25 23.14 -11.14
N VAL A 85 -17.17 22.95 -9.81
CA VAL A 85 -18.35 23.07 -8.94
C VAL A 85 -18.84 24.52 -8.84
N ALA A 86 -17.92 25.49 -8.75
CA ALA A 86 -18.28 26.91 -8.75
C ALA A 86 -18.93 27.35 -10.06
N GLU A 87 -18.42 26.87 -11.19
CA GLU A 87 -19.04 27.06 -12.51
C GLU A 87 -20.44 26.46 -12.59
N GLU A 88 -20.61 25.22 -12.12
CA GLU A 88 -21.91 24.54 -12.13
C GLU A 88 -22.94 25.31 -11.29
N LEU A 89 -22.54 25.81 -10.12
CA LEU A 89 -23.38 26.66 -9.29
C LEU A 89 -23.74 27.97 -9.99
N LEU A 90 -22.76 28.67 -10.55
CA LEU A 90 -22.96 29.92 -11.29
C LEU A 90 -23.93 29.71 -12.47
N ASP A 91 -23.72 28.67 -13.26
CA ASP A 91 -24.58 28.29 -14.37
C ASP A 91 -26.01 27.99 -13.90
N SER A 92 -26.15 27.28 -12.78
CA SER A 92 -27.45 26.98 -12.19
C SER A 92 -28.20 28.26 -11.79
N ILE A 93 -27.50 29.21 -11.16
CA ILE A 93 -28.07 30.51 -10.75
C ILE A 93 -28.48 31.32 -11.98
N LEU A 94 -27.59 31.45 -12.98
CA LEU A 94 -27.89 32.19 -14.20
C LEU A 94 -29.08 31.61 -14.97
N LYS A 95 -29.18 30.27 -15.02
CA LYS A 95 -30.32 29.57 -15.65
C LYS A 95 -31.61 29.79 -14.85
N SER A 96 -31.56 29.84 -13.52
CA SER A 96 -32.76 30.02 -12.69
C SER A 96 -33.35 31.44 -12.76
N MET A 97 -32.51 32.42 -13.11
CA MET A 97 -32.90 33.83 -13.29
C MET A 97 -33.30 34.18 -14.73
N LYS A 98 -32.90 33.37 -15.73
CA LYS A 98 -33.10 33.69 -17.14
C LYS A 98 -34.59 33.80 -17.50
N GLY A 99 -34.98 34.95 -18.05
CA GLY A 99 -36.35 35.19 -18.54
C GLY A 99 -37.39 35.37 -17.43
N LYS A 100 -36.96 35.64 -16.20
CA LYS A 100 -37.84 35.97 -15.07
C LYS A 100 -37.70 37.43 -14.66
N ASP A 101 -38.81 38.06 -14.32
CA ASP A 101 -38.82 39.36 -13.66
C ASP A 101 -38.13 39.27 -12.29
N GLU A 102 -37.55 40.37 -11.82
CA GLU A 102 -36.74 40.43 -10.59
C GLU A 102 -37.50 39.85 -9.37
N ASP A 103 -38.78 40.18 -9.25
CA ASP A 103 -39.68 39.72 -8.18
C ASP A 103 -40.07 38.24 -8.26
N SER A 104 -39.70 37.55 -9.34
CA SER A 104 -40.00 36.11 -9.57
C SER A 104 -38.75 35.24 -9.60
N GLN A 105 -37.57 35.81 -9.40
CA GLN A 105 -36.32 35.06 -9.42
C GLN A 105 -36.21 34.12 -8.21
N THR A 106 -35.79 32.88 -8.46
CA THR A 106 -35.65 31.85 -7.43
C THR A 106 -34.24 31.26 -7.47
N VAL A 107 -33.43 31.52 -6.44
CA VAL A 107 -32.01 31.10 -6.39
C VAL A 107 -31.77 29.98 -5.39
N ALA A 108 -32.64 29.82 -4.38
CA ALA A 108 -32.47 28.81 -3.35
C ALA A 108 -32.36 27.36 -3.88
N PRO A 109 -33.14 26.93 -4.89
CA PRO A 109 -33.02 25.57 -5.41
C PRO A 109 -31.63 25.23 -5.96
N CYS A 110 -30.85 26.23 -6.40
CA CYS A 110 -29.50 26.04 -6.88
C CYS A 110 -28.57 25.59 -5.74
N PHE A 111 -28.62 26.27 -4.60
CA PHE A 111 -27.81 25.94 -3.42
C PHE A 111 -28.21 24.60 -2.81
N ILE A 112 -29.51 24.32 -2.69
CA ILE A 112 -30.02 23.07 -2.11
C ILE A 112 -29.52 21.88 -2.93
N LYS A 113 -29.63 21.95 -4.26
CA LYS A 113 -29.15 20.88 -5.17
C LYS A 113 -27.63 20.73 -5.18
N MET A 114 -26.90 21.80 -4.91
CA MET A 114 -25.42 21.81 -4.97
C MET A 114 -24.75 21.53 -3.63
N ALA A 115 -25.50 21.51 -2.52
CA ALA A 115 -24.96 21.43 -1.17
C ALA A 115 -23.99 20.26 -0.94
N GLU A 116 -24.34 19.04 -1.37
CA GLU A 116 -23.49 17.86 -1.20
C GLU A 116 -22.18 17.99 -1.99
N LYS A 117 -22.24 18.43 -3.26
CA LYS A 117 -21.05 18.65 -4.09
C LYS A 117 -20.16 19.76 -3.49
N LEU A 118 -20.77 20.85 -3.04
CA LEU A 118 -20.05 21.95 -2.38
C LEU A 118 -19.35 21.45 -1.12
N GLN A 119 -20.04 20.69 -0.27
CA GLN A 119 -19.49 20.12 0.96
C GLN A 119 -18.29 19.22 0.67
N THR A 120 -18.44 18.24 -0.23
CA THR A 120 -17.38 17.28 -0.51
C THR A 120 -16.19 17.93 -1.20
N THR A 121 -16.40 18.77 -2.21
CA THR A 121 -15.32 19.39 -2.99
C THR A 121 -14.56 20.44 -2.20
N TYR A 122 -15.26 21.34 -1.50
CA TYR A 122 -14.60 22.36 -0.66
C TYR A 122 -14.05 21.77 0.63
N GLY A 123 -14.65 20.71 1.17
CA GLY A 123 -14.11 19.98 2.32
C GLY A 123 -12.69 19.46 2.05
N LYS A 124 -12.47 18.81 0.90
CA LYS A 124 -11.14 18.39 0.45
C LYS A 124 -10.16 19.57 0.33
N TYR A 125 -10.57 20.65 -0.34
CA TYR A 125 -9.71 21.82 -0.56
C TYR A 125 -9.31 22.49 0.77
N CYS A 126 -10.30 22.78 1.61
CA CYS A 126 -10.12 23.43 2.91
C CYS A 126 -9.28 22.56 3.86
N GLY A 127 -9.47 21.24 3.83
CA GLY A 127 -8.64 20.32 4.61
C GLY A 127 -7.18 20.28 4.13
N ASN A 128 -6.90 20.55 2.86
CA ASN A 128 -5.52 20.62 2.35
C ASN A 128 -4.85 21.98 2.58
N HIS A 129 -5.63 23.03 2.80
CA HIS A 129 -5.13 24.42 2.82
C HIS A 129 -4.00 24.67 3.83
N GLU A 130 -4.02 24.04 5.01
CA GLU A 130 -2.97 24.22 6.02
C GLU A 130 -1.64 23.59 5.62
N ALA A 131 -1.68 22.44 4.93
CA ALA A 131 -0.50 21.82 4.33
C ALA A 131 0.07 22.70 3.21
N ALA A 132 -0.79 23.31 2.39
CA ALA A 132 -0.38 24.26 1.35
C ALA A 132 0.33 25.49 1.93
N LEU A 133 -0.20 26.08 3.02
CA LEU A 133 0.45 27.22 3.70
C LEU A 133 1.79 26.82 4.34
N SER A 134 1.85 25.64 4.96
CA SER A 134 3.09 25.12 5.54
C SER A 134 4.16 24.87 4.46
N LEU A 135 3.73 24.41 3.28
CA LEU A 135 4.61 24.22 2.14
C LEU A 135 5.08 25.55 1.55
N LEU A 136 4.20 26.54 1.40
CA LEU A 136 4.58 27.90 0.99
C LEU A 136 5.66 28.48 1.90
N LYS A 137 5.51 28.34 3.22
CA LYS A 137 6.51 28.79 4.19
C LYS A 137 7.86 28.10 4.00
N LYS A 138 7.87 26.79 3.71
CA LYS A 138 9.11 26.06 3.38
C LYS A 138 9.76 26.58 2.09
N TYR A 139 8.95 26.99 1.12
CA TYR A 139 9.44 27.52 -0.16
C TYR A 139 9.97 28.96 -0.07
N GLU A 140 9.63 29.74 0.96
CA GLU A 140 10.21 31.07 1.19
C GLU A 140 11.74 31.05 1.27
N GLU A 141 12.32 29.94 1.73
CA GLU A 141 13.77 29.74 1.81
C GLU A 141 14.40 29.38 0.45
N ASN A 142 13.58 29.00 -0.55
CA ASN A 142 14.03 28.61 -1.88
C ASN A 142 13.82 29.74 -2.91
N ARG A 143 14.90 30.47 -3.22
CA ARG A 143 14.88 31.60 -4.14
C ARG A 143 14.42 31.25 -5.56
N GLU A 144 14.73 30.06 -6.06
CA GLU A 144 14.30 29.65 -7.40
C GLU A 144 12.79 29.46 -7.49
N ILE A 145 12.21 28.78 -6.50
CA ILE A 145 10.76 28.58 -6.39
C ILE A 145 10.06 29.94 -6.18
N MET A 146 10.59 30.79 -5.31
CA MET A 146 10.02 32.13 -5.08
C MET A 146 10.01 32.98 -6.35
N THR A 147 11.04 32.89 -7.19
CA THR A 147 11.07 33.58 -8.49
C THR A 147 9.93 33.12 -9.42
N VAL A 148 9.58 31.84 -9.39
CA VAL A 148 8.44 31.30 -10.16
C VAL A 148 7.13 31.88 -9.64
N PHE A 149 6.93 31.91 -8.32
CA PHE A 149 5.73 32.47 -7.71
C PHE A 149 5.61 33.98 -7.94
N GLU A 150 6.69 34.74 -7.81
CA GLU A 150 6.70 36.19 -8.07
C GLU A 150 6.24 36.50 -9.49
N LYS A 151 6.77 35.80 -10.50
CA LYS A 151 6.36 35.95 -11.90
C LYS A 151 4.90 35.56 -12.14
N GLY A 152 4.46 34.46 -11.52
CA GLY A 152 3.07 34.03 -11.58
C GLY A 152 2.13 35.07 -10.97
N ILE A 153 2.48 35.62 -9.80
CA ILE A 153 1.71 36.65 -9.10
C ILE A 153 1.71 37.98 -9.86
N GLU A 154 2.85 38.39 -10.44
CA GLU A 154 2.92 39.59 -11.30
C GLU A 154 1.98 39.46 -12.50
N THR A 155 1.95 38.29 -13.13
CA THR A 155 1.03 38.00 -14.24
C THR A 155 -0.44 38.00 -13.77
N LEU A 156 -0.72 37.38 -12.62
CA LEU A 156 -2.07 37.31 -12.06
C LEU A 156 -2.61 38.69 -11.69
N LYS A 157 -1.78 39.57 -11.12
CA LYS A 157 -2.16 40.94 -10.72
C LYS A 157 -2.72 41.79 -11.84
N MET A 158 -2.47 41.44 -13.11
CA MET A 158 -3.07 42.13 -14.25
C MET A 158 -4.59 41.90 -14.37
N GLN A 159 -5.11 40.82 -13.81
CA GLN A 159 -6.52 40.41 -13.96
C GLN A 159 -7.20 40.05 -12.64
N VAL A 160 -6.44 39.70 -11.61
CA VAL A 160 -6.92 39.17 -10.34
C VAL A 160 -6.42 40.04 -9.19
N VAL A 161 -7.30 40.38 -8.25
CA VAL A 161 -6.91 41.04 -7.01
C VAL A 161 -6.24 40.01 -6.10
N CYS A 162 -4.91 40.01 -6.09
CA CYS A 162 -4.06 39.18 -5.23
C CYS A 162 -2.73 39.90 -4.93
N PHE A 163 -2.15 39.65 -3.76
CA PHE A 163 -0.88 40.25 -3.33
C PHE A 163 0.28 39.24 -3.36
N ASP A 164 -0.02 38.00 -2.99
CA ASP A 164 0.89 36.86 -2.87
C ASP A 164 0.15 35.53 -3.14
N MET A 165 0.87 34.40 -3.07
CA MET A 165 0.29 33.06 -3.24
C MET A 165 -0.79 32.75 -2.19
N SER A 166 -0.57 33.14 -0.94
CA SER A 166 -1.53 32.90 0.15
C SER A 166 -2.88 33.56 -0.13
N SER A 167 -2.87 34.79 -0.69
CA SER A 167 -4.06 35.58 -1.00
C SER A 167 -4.93 35.00 -2.12
N ILE A 168 -4.33 34.24 -3.04
CA ILE A 168 -5.11 33.51 -4.07
C ILE A 168 -5.61 32.16 -3.54
N LEU A 169 -4.77 31.40 -2.82
CA LEU A 169 -5.11 30.07 -2.32
C LEU A 169 -6.20 30.09 -1.24
N ILE A 170 -6.37 31.21 -0.52
CA ILE A 170 -7.41 31.37 0.51
C ILE A 170 -8.80 31.65 -0.08
N LYS A 171 -8.91 32.06 -1.36
CA LYS A 171 -10.20 32.47 -1.95
C LYS A 171 -11.30 31.39 -1.84
N PRO A 172 -11.05 30.10 -2.13
CA PRO A 172 -12.08 29.07 -1.95
C PRO A 172 -12.53 28.88 -0.50
N VAL A 173 -11.60 28.98 0.46
CA VAL A 173 -11.89 28.91 1.90
C VAL A 173 -12.78 30.07 2.32
N GLN A 174 -12.54 31.26 1.79
CA GLN A 174 -13.39 32.42 2.04
C GLN A 174 -14.75 32.28 1.37
N ARG A 175 -14.81 31.81 0.11
CA ARG A 175 -16.05 31.78 -0.68
C ARG A 175 -17.10 30.87 -0.08
N ILE A 176 -16.71 29.65 0.35
CA ILE A 176 -17.66 28.71 0.97
C ILE A 176 -18.32 29.26 2.23
N LEU A 177 -17.61 30.14 2.97
CA LEU A 177 -18.14 30.82 4.16
C LEU A 177 -19.01 32.04 3.83
N LYS A 178 -18.95 32.57 2.60
CA LYS A 178 -19.78 33.70 2.17
C LYS A 178 -21.19 33.28 1.79
N TYR A 179 -21.40 32.09 1.24
CA TYR A 179 -22.74 31.61 0.85
C TYR A 179 -23.79 31.70 1.95
N PRO A 180 -23.58 31.20 3.19
CA PRO A 180 -24.58 31.34 4.25
C PRO A 180 -24.84 32.81 4.62
N LEU A 181 -23.86 33.70 4.53
CA LEU A 181 -24.05 35.14 4.82
C LEU A 181 -24.92 35.81 3.76
N MET A 182 -24.68 35.50 2.49
CA MET A 182 -25.47 36.06 1.37
C MET A 182 -26.90 35.54 1.39
N LEU A 183 -27.09 34.24 1.66
CA LEU A 183 -28.41 33.63 1.81
C LEU A 183 -29.16 34.22 3.01
N TYR A 184 -28.47 34.50 4.12
CA TYR A 184 -29.09 35.15 5.28
C TYR A 184 -29.54 36.59 4.96
N GLU A 185 -28.75 37.36 4.21
CA GLU A 185 -29.21 38.68 3.73
C GLU A 185 -30.43 38.55 2.81
N LEU A 186 -30.48 37.53 1.95
CA LEU A 186 -31.67 37.22 1.14
C LEU A 186 -32.90 36.88 2.00
N VAL A 187 -32.75 36.13 3.11
CA VAL A 187 -33.86 35.87 4.04
C VAL A 187 -34.46 37.18 4.57
N LYS A 188 -33.63 38.18 4.90
CA LYS A 188 -34.06 39.45 5.47
C LYS A 188 -34.80 40.35 4.47
N CYS A 189 -34.41 40.31 3.20
CA CYS A 189 -34.98 41.18 2.16
C CYS A 189 -36.02 40.49 1.24
N THR A 190 -36.30 39.21 1.45
CA THR A 190 -37.36 38.51 0.71
C THR A 190 -38.66 38.55 1.51
N GLU A 191 -39.75 39.00 0.88
CA GLU A 191 -41.10 39.04 1.46
C GLU A 191 -41.60 37.63 1.82
N ASP A 192 -42.48 37.54 2.82
CA ASP A 192 -42.95 36.26 3.35
C ASP A 192 -43.85 35.49 2.36
N ASP A 193 -44.50 36.20 1.42
CA ASP A 193 -45.33 35.64 0.34
C ASP A 193 -44.57 35.35 -0.96
N HIS A 194 -43.27 35.70 -1.03
CA HIS A 194 -42.45 35.47 -2.22
C HIS A 194 -42.16 33.96 -2.40
N PRO A 195 -42.24 33.41 -3.63
CA PRO A 195 -42.13 31.96 -3.87
C PRO A 195 -40.79 31.34 -3.46
N ASP A 196 -39.72 32.13 -3.39
CA ASP A 196 -38.39 31.69 -2.96
C ASP A 196 -38.15 31.79 -1.43
N LYS A 197 -39.06 32.37 -0.64
CA LYS A 197 -38.82 32.68 0.79
C LYS A 197 -38.45 31.44 1.59
N GLU A 198 -39.33 30.44 1.60
CA GLU A 198 -39.13 29.17 2.33
C GLU A 198 -37.87 28.46 1.81
N GLY A 199 -37.67 28.48 0.50
CA GLY A 199 -36.48 27.93 -0.15
C GLY A 199 -35.20 28.59 0.35
N ILE A 200 -35.14 29.93 0.43
CA ILE A 200 -33.94 30.67 0.87
C ILE A 200 -33.64 30.37 2.35
N GLU A 201 -34.65 30.27 3.21
CA GLU A 201 -34.46 29.87 4.61
C GLU A 201 -33.89 28.46 4.73
N GLN A 202 -34.38 27.53 3.91
CA GLN A 202 -33.86 26.17 3.83
C GLN A 202 -32.42 26.15 3.31
N ALA A 203 -32.14 26.87 2.22
CA ALA A 203 -30.82 26.97 1.62
C ALA A 203 -29.80 27.59 2.60
N TRP A 204 -30.20 28.61 3.35
CA TRP A 204 -29.38 29.23 4.39
C TRP A 204 -28.97 28.22 5.47
N LYS A 205 -29.94 27.45 5.99
CA LYS A 205 -29.67 26.39 6.99
C LYS A 205 -28.71 25.34 6.44
N ILE A 206 -28.98 24.83 5.23
CA ILE A 206 -28.15 23.83 4.56
C ILE A 206 -26.72 24.35 4.35
N MET A 207 -26.54 25.57 3.83
CA MET A 207 -25.19 26.11 3.62
C MET A 207 -24.46 26.45 4.92
N THR A 208 -25.18 26.73 6.00
CA THR A 208 -24.61 26.87 7.35
C THR A 208 -24.12 25.51 7.87
N ASP A 209 -24.89 24.44 7.63
CA ASP A 209 -24.47 23.08 7.95
C ASP A 209 -23.25 22.66 7.12
N VAL A 210 -23.21 22.98 5.82
CA VAL A 210 -22.04 22.73 4.95
C VAL A 210 -20.78 23.39 5.51
N ALA A 211 -20.85 24.68 5.85
CA ALA A 211 -19.72 25.40 6.45
C ALA A 211 -19.27 24.77 7.78
N SER A 212 -20.23 24.34 8.61
CA SER A 212 -19.95 23.70 9.89
C SER A 212 -19.30 22.32 9.72
N HIS A 213 -19.76 21.52 8.76
CA HIS A 213 -19.16 20.22 8.42
C HIS A 213 -17.72 20.38 7.93
N ILE A 214 -17.45 21.36 7.06
CA ILE A 214 -16.10 21.63 6.58
C ILE A 214 -15.18 22.07 7.72
N ASN A 215 -15.68 22.91 8.63
CA ASN A 215 -14.92 23.33 9.81
C ASN A 215 -14.61 22.16 10.75
N GLU A 216 -15.57 21.27 11.00
CA GLU A 216 -15.34 20.07 11.81
C GLU A 216 -14.38 19.10 11.11
N TYR A 217 -14.50 18.91 9.79
CA TYR A 217 -13.54 18.12 9.01
C TYR A 217 -12.11 18.67 9.16
N LYS A 218 -11.93 20.00 9.04
CA LYS A 218 -10.64 20.65 9.27
C LYS A 218 -10.13 20.37 10.69
N ARG A 219 -10.96 20.60 11.70
CA ARG A 219 -10.61 20.35 13.11
C ARG A 219 -10.16 18.91 13.35
N ARG A 220 -10.89 17.92 12.81
CA ARG A 220 -10.52 16.50 12.90
C ARG A 220 -9.15 16.25 12.30
N LYS A 221 -8.88 16.81 11.12
CA LYS A 221 -7.59 16.70 10.43
C LYS A 221 -6.45 17.33 11.24
N ASP A 222 -6.67 18.48 11.87
CA ASP A 222 -5.67 19.14 12.73
C ASP A 222 -5.36 18.30 13.98
N ILE A 223 -6.39 17.65 14.57
CA ILE A 223 -6.21 16.71 15.68
C ILE A 223 -5.35 15.51 15.23
N VAL A 224 -5.60 14.98 14.04
CA VAL A 224 -4.83 13.88 13.47
C VAL A 224 -3.39 14.28 13.19
N SER A 225 -3.15 15.44 12.57
CA SER A 225 -1.81 15.95 12.26
C SER A 225 -0.94 16.04 13.51
N LYS A 226 -1.49 16.49 14.65
CA LYS A 226 -0.78 16.54 15.94
C LYS A 226 -0.19 15.21 16.39
N TYR A 227 -0.77 14.08 15.97
CA TYR A 227 -0.24 12.75 16.29
C TYR A 227 0.79 12.24 15.30
N LEU A 228 0.77 12.74 14.06
CA LEU A 228 1.66 12.34 12.97
C LEU A 228 2.92 13.22 12.92
N ASP A 229 2.82 14.53 13.21
CA ASP A 229 3.91 15.51 13.18
C ASP A 229 4.89 15.41 14.36
N THR A 230 4.83 14.34 15.18
CA THR A 230 5.90 14.17 16.16
C THR A 230 7.15 13.67 15.46
N ASP A 231 8.11 14.57 15.26
CA ASP A 231 9.50 14.26 14.94
C ASP A 231 9.94 12.94 15.58
N ASN A 232 10.29 11.97 14.74
CA ASN A 232 10.79 10.65 15.12
C ASN A 232 12.20 10.70 15.73
N THR A 233 12.60 11.81 16.34
CA THR A 233 13.88 11.95 17.00
C THR A 233 13.84 11.27 18.38
N LEU A 234 14.92 10.56 18.71
CA LEU A 234 15.10 9.94 20.03
C LEU A 234 15.00 10.97 21.18
N MET A 235 15.38 12.23 20.93
CA MET A 235 15.22 13.33 21.90
C MET A 235 13.75 13.70 22.15
N ALA A 236 12.88 13.70 21.14
CA ALA A 236 11.44 13.93 21.31
C ALA A 236 10.73 12.76 22.02
N LYS A 237 11.25 11.53 21.89
CA LYS A 237 10.78 10.37 22.67
C LYS A 237 11.21 10.46 24.15
N MET A 238 12.38 11.02 24.44
CA MET A 238 12.89 11.22 25.81
C MET A 238 12.20 12.38 26.54
N SER A 239 11.85 13.48 25.85
CA SER A 239 11.09 14.60 26.43
C SER A 239 9.62 14.26 26.75
N LYS A 240 9.09 13.16 26.19
CA LYS A 240 7.74 12.63 26.48
C LYS A 240 7.64 11.86 27.80
N LEU A 241 8.72 11.68 28.56
CA LEU A 241 8.68 11.13 29.94
C LEU A 241 8.31 12.24 30.96
N ASN A 242 7.12 12.81 30.82
CA ASN A 242 6.55 13.74 31.80
C ASN A 242 5.65 12.98 32.80
N MET A 243 5.65 13.34 34.08
CA MET A 243 4.83 12.71 35.14
C MET A 243 3.34 12.62 34.76
N HIS A 244 2.81 13.59 34.03
CA HIS A 244 1.44 13.57 33.49
C HIS A 244 1.21 12.47 32.42
N SER A 245 2.22 12.18 31.58
CA SER A 245 2.13 11.10 30.59
C SER A 245 2.19 9.71 31.24
N VAL A 246 2.96 9.57 32.32
CA VAL A 246 3.06 8.34 33.11
C VAL A 246 1.75 8.09 33.85
N ALA A 247 1.16 9.13 34.43
CA ALA A 247 -0.17 9.05 35.04
C ALA A 247 -1.24 8.59 34.05
N LYS A 248 -1.27 9.14 32.82
CA LYS A 248 -2.19 8.70 31.77
C LYS A 248 -1.95 7.25 31.32
N LYS A 249 -0.70 6.79 31.24
CA LYS A 249 -0.40 5.38 30.95
C LYS A 249 -0.90 4.44 32.05
N SER A 250 -0.74 4.84 33.31
CA SER A 250 -1.23 4.08 34.47
C SER A 250 -2.76 4.01 34.49
N SER A 251 -3.45 5.15 34.28
CA SER A 251 -4.92 5.17 34.23
C SER A 251 -5.47 4.35 33.07
N ARG A 252 -4.81 4.36 31.92
CA ARG A 252 -5.18 3.51 30.77
C ARG A 252 -4.98 2.03 31.03
N LEU A 253 -3.93 1.63 31.74
CA LEU A 253 -3.73 0.24 32.15
C LEU A 253 -4.88 -0.23 33.05
N SER A 254 -5.25 0.58 34.03
CA SER A 254 -6.40 0.31 34.92
C SER A 254 -7.71 0.19 34.16
N ALA A 255 -7.97 1.11 33.22
CA ALA A 255 -9.15 1.05 32.36
C ALA A 255 -9.15 -0.20 31.46
N LYS A 256 -8.00 -0.58 30.90
CA LYS A 256 -7.88 -1.80 30.08
C LYS A 256 -8.19 -3.07 30.88
N LEU A 257 -7.74 -3.14 32.13
CA LEU A 257 -8.09 -4.23 33.05
C LEU A 257 -9.59 -4.25 33.34
N SER A 258 -10.19 -3.10 33.62
CA SER A 258 -11.62 -2.96 33.89
C SER A 258 -12.47 -3.38 32.68
N ALA A 259 -12.11 -2.92 31.47
CA ALA A 259 -12.77 -3.31 30.23
C ALA A 259 -12.64 -4.82 29.94
N SER A 260 -11.48 -5.44 30.23
CA SER A 260 -11.27 -6.89 30.07
C SER A 260 -12.14 -7.73 31.02
N LEU A 261 -12.58 -7.14 32.13
CA LEU A 261 -13.52 -7.73 33.08
C LEU A 261 -15.00 -7.42 32.75
N GLY A 262 -15.27 -6.74 31.64
CA GLY A 262 -16.62 -6.33 31.24
C GLY A 262 -17.14 -5.07 31.96
N ILE A 263 -16.27 -4.34 32.65
CA ILE A 263 -16.60 -3.12 33.41
C ILE A 263 -16.17 -1.91 32.56
N THR A 264 -16.92 -1.62 31.50
CA THR A 264 -16.70 -0.44 30.64
C THR A 264 -18.00 0.33 30.45
N ASN A 265 -17.91 1.66 30.36
CA ASN A 265 -19.06 2.52 30.11
C ASN A 265 -19.30 2.76 28.62
N ILE A 266 -18.44 2.24 27.75
CA ILE A 266 -18.51 2.46 26.30
C ILE A 266 -18.96 1.19 25.59
N ALA A 267 -19.90 1.33 24.66
CA ALA A 267 -20.39 0.23 23.87
C ALA A 267 -19.29 -0.36 22.95
N PRO A 268 -19.28 -1.68 22.71
CA PRO A 268 -18.42 -2.28 21.71
C PRO A 268 -18.65 -1.68 20.32
N ASP A 269 -17.58 -1.56 19.54
CA ASP A 269 -17.63 -1.06 18.16
C ASP A 269 -17.18 -2.18 17.20
N PRO A 270 -18.06 -3.16 16.91
CA PRO A 270 -17.70 -4.32 16.11
C PRO A 270 -17.36 -3.95 14.66
N VAL A 271 -17.88 -2.82 14.18
CA VAL A 271 -17.60 -2.31 12.83
C VAL A 271 -16.15 -1.84 12.75
N PHE A 272 -15.71 -1.02 13.72
CA PHE A 272 -14.32 -0.59 13.75
C PHE A 272 -13.36 -1.75 14.07
N ASP A 273 -13.74 -2.67 14.95
CA ASP A 273 -12.91 -3.83 15.27
C ASP A 273 -12.63 -4.69 14.02
N GLU A 274 -13.62 -4.85 13.14
CA GLU A 274 -13.46 -5.50 11.85
C GLU A 274 -12.50 -4.72 10.93
N LEU A 275 -12.67 -3.39 10.82
CA LEU A 275 -11.77 -2.54 10.03
C LEU A 275 -10.32 -2.61 10.53
N GLU A 276 -10.11 -2.58 11.85
CA GLU A 276 -8.79 -2.73 12.44
C GLU A 276 -8.19 -4.11 12.13
N ARG A 277 -8.99 -5.17 12.18
CA ARG A 277 -8.54 -6.52 11.82
C ARG A 277 -8.08 -6.59 10.37
N GLN A 278 -8.86 -6.03 9.44
CA GLN A 278 -8.51 -5.98 8.02
C GLN A 278 -7.26 -5.16 7.77
N PHE A 279 -7.14 -3.99 8.42
CA PHE A 279 -5.94 -3.16 8.34
C PHE A 279 -4.69 -3.92 8.82
N LYS A 280 -4.76 -4.60 9.96
CA LYS A 280 -3.66 -5.43 10.47
C LYS A 280 -3.31 -6.59 9.55
N ALA A 281 -4.29 -7.20 8.90
CA ALA A 281 -4.03 -8.24 7.90
C ALA A 281 -3.23 -7.67 6.72
N LEU A 282 -3.63 -6.52 6.18
CA LEU A 282 -2.91 -5.82 5.12
C LEU A 282 -1.47 -5.47 5.54
N GLU A 283 -1.31 -4.87 6.73
CA GLU A 283 0.00 -4.50 7.27
C GLU A 283 0.92 -5.71 7.38
N ASN A 284 0.48 -6.76 8.09
CA ASN A 284 1.27 -7.98 8.28
C ASN A 284 1.60 -8.68 6.96
N CYS A 285 0.64 -8.81 6.04
CA CYS A 285 0.89 -9.40 4.73
C CYS A 285 1.91 -8.61 3.92
N THR A 286 1.87 -7.28 3.98
CA THR A 286 2.82 -6.41 3.26
C THR A 286 4.24 -6.58 3.80
N PHE A 287 4.42 -6.54 5.12
CA PHE A 287 5.73 -6.75 5.75
C PHE A 287 6.28 -8.16 5.50
N GLN A 288 5.43 -9.18 5.65
CA GLN A 288 5.84 -10.56 5.42
C GLN A 288 6.24 -10.78 3.96
N PHE A 289 5.46 -10.27 3.01
CA PHE A 289 5.78 -10.38 1.59
C PHE A 289 7.11 -9.72 1.23
N ALA A 290 7.39 -8.53 1.78
CA ALA A 290 8.68 -7.85 1.60
C ALA A 290 9.86 -8.70 2.12
N SER A 291 9.70 -9.31 3.31
CA SER A 291 10.69 -10.21 3.90
C SER A 291 10.92 -11.45 3.03
N ASP A 292 9.84 -12.06 2.55
CA ASP A 292 9.90 -13.30 1.75
C ASP A 292 10.58 -13.07 0.39
N ILE A 293 10.31 -11.94 -0.28
CA ILE A 293 10.99 -11.57 -1.52
C ILE A 293 12.50 -11.42 -1.29
N LYS A 294 12.88 -10.73 -0.21
CA LYS A 294 14.29 -10.52 0.14
C LYS A 294 15.01 -11.86 0.32
N HIS A 295 14.41 -12.79 1.07
CA HIS A 295 14.99 -14.12 1.27
C HIS A 295 15.03 -14.93 -0.03
N CYS A 296 13.98 -14.89 -0.84
CA CYS A 296 13.93 -15.56 -2.14
C CYS A 296 15.04 -15.07 -3.07
N MET A 297 15.23 -13.75 -3.16
CA MET A 297 16.26 -13.16 -4.02
C MET A 297 17.67 -13.47 -3.54
N LEU A 298 17.89 -13.50 -2.21
CA LEU A 298 19.17 -13.92 -1.64
C LEU A 298 19.51 -15.36 -2.06
N TYR A 299 18.59 -16.29 -1.89
CA TYR A 299 18.79 -17.70 -2.28
C TYR A 299 19.04 -17.87 -3.79
N LEU A 300 18.26 -17.19 -4.63
CA LEU A 300 18.42 -17.30 -6.09
C LEU A 300 19.78 -16.75 -6.55
N ASN A 301 20.25 -15.68 -5.92
CA ASN A 301 21.55 -15.11 -6.21
C ASN A 301 22.68 -16.07 -5.77
N GLU A 302 22.58 -16.67 -4.59
CA GLU A 302 23.52 -17.69 -4.12
C GLU A 302 23.58 -18.92 -5.04
N GLU A 303 22.44 -19.48 -5.44
CA GLU A 303 22.40 -20.62 -6.37
C GLU A 303 23.05 -20.27 -7.71
N THR A 304 22.78 -19.06 -8.22
CA THR A 304 23.31 -18.61 -9.50
C THR A 304 24.83 -18.46 -9.44
N VAL A 305 25.35 -17.84 -8.38
CA VAL A 305 26.79 -17.66 -8.14
C VAL A 305 27.49 -19.02 -7.97
N CYS A 306 26.93 -19.92 -7.15
CA CYS A 306 27.47 -21.27 -6.98
C CYS A 306 27.48 -22.05 -8.30
N GLY A 307 26.42 -21.93 -9.10
CA GLY A 307 26.33 -22.59 -10.40
C GLY A 307 27.38 -22.10 -11.40
N GLU A 308 27.68 -20.80 -11.41
CA GLU A 308 28.75 -20.21 -12.23
C GLU A 308 30.14 -20.73 -11.79
N LEU A 309 30.44 -20.64 -10.50
CA LEU A 309 31.69 -21.16 -9.91
C LEU A 309 31.93 -22.63 -10.24
N LEU A 310 30.92 -23.49 -10.08
CA LEU A 310 31.03 -24.91 -10.42
C LEU A 310 31.32 -25.11 -11.91
N SER A 311 30.72 -24.31 -12.78
CA SER A 311 30.97 -24.40 -14.22
C SER A 311 32.38 -23.95 -14.60
N ASP A 312 32.94 -22.98 -13.89
CA ASP A 312 34.33 -22.53 -14.08
C ASP A 312 35.33 -23.60 -13.64
N TYR A 313 35.08 -24.28 -12.52
CA TYR A 313 35.89 -25.42 -12.10
C TYR A 313 35.85 -26.54 -13.14
N LEU A 314 34.66 -26.89 -13.67
CA LEU A 314 34.54 -27.91 -14.71
C LEU A 314 35.36 -27.55 -15.96
N ASN A 315 35.28 -26.30 -16.42
CA ASN A 315 36.11 -25.82 -17.53
C ASN A 315 37.62 -25.97 -17.24
N GLN A 316 38.06 -25.66 -16.03
CA GLN A 316 39.46 -25.78 -15.63
C GLN A 316 39.92 -27.24 -15.62
N TYR A 317 39.11 -28.16 -15.09
CA TYR A 317 39.43 -29.58 -15.08
C TYR A 317 39.49 -30.20 -16.49
N HIS A 318 38.66 -29.72 -17.41
CA HIS A 318 38.65 -30.14 -18.82
C HIS A 318 39.58 -29.30 -19.71
N TYR A 319 40.48 -28.50 -19.13
CA TYR A 319 41.40 -27.65 -19.89
C TYR A 319 42.30 -28.50 -20.80
N GLY A 320 42.32 -28.15 -22.10
CA GLY A 320 43.05 -28.91 -23.12
C GLY A 320 42.29 -30.10 -23.72
N CYS A 321 41.10 -30.43 -23.21
CA CYS A 321 40.19 -31.39 -23.83
C CYS A 321 39.26 -30.69 -24.83
N ASN A 322 38.96 -31.31 -25.97
CA ASN A 322 37.97 -30.81 -26.94
C ASN A 322 36.52 -31.11 -26.47
N ASP A 323 36.21 -30.82 -25.21
CA ASP A 323 34.88 -31.04 -24.64
C ASP A 323 33.99 -29.81 -24.88
N ASN A 324 33.12 -29.94 -25.89
CA ASN A 324 32.18 -28.88 -26.25
C ASN A 324 31.01 -28.75 -25.26
N GLU A 325 30.69 -29.78 -24.46
CA GLU A 325 29.54 -29.75 -23.55
C GLU A 325 29.83 -28.90 -22.31
N VAL A 326 31.02 -29.07 -21.71
CA VAL A 326 31.45 -28.28 -20.54
C VAL A 326 31.50 -26.79 -20.86
N ARG A 327 32.03 -26.42 -22.04
CA ARG A 327 32.05 -25.03 -22.51
C ARG A 327 30.64 -24.46 -22.71
N ARG A 328 29.72 -25.24 -23.28
CA ARG A 328 28.32 -24.81 -23.49
C ARG A 328 27.57 -24.66 -22.17
N LEU A 329 27.82 -25.52 -21.19
CA LEU A 329 27.27 -25.40 -19.83
C LEU A 329 27.76 -24.13 -19.12
N SER A 330 29.07 -23.87 -19.17
CA SER A 330 29.63 -22.65 -18.58
C SER A 330 29.07 -21.38 -19.23
N GLU A 331 28.95 -21.34 -20.56
CA GLU A 331 28.33 -20.19 -21.23
C GLU A 331 26.85 -20.01 -20.81
N ALA A 332 26.11 -21.11 -20.66
CA ALA A 332 24.74 -21.04 -20.16
C ALA A 332 24.68 -20.50 -18.72
N ARG A 333 25.52 -21.00 -17.81
CA ARG A 333 25.61 -20.52 -16.41
C ARG A 333 26.03 -19.05 -16.34
N ARG A 334 27.02 -18.63 -17.12
CA ARG A 334 27.45 -17.23 -17.25
C ARG A 334 26.32 -16.32 -17.73
N ILE A 335 25.53 -16.73 -18.72
CA ILE A 335 24.35 -15.94 -19.18
C ILE A 335 23.30 -15.84 -18.07
N ILE A 336 23.04 -16.93 -17.34
CA ILE A 336 22.08 -16.92 -16.23
C ILE A 336 22.53 -15.91 -15.15
N SER A 337 23.81 -15.94 -14.78
CA SER A 337 24.43 -15.05 -13.78
C SER A 337 24.54 -13.59 -14.21
N THR A 338 24.98 -13.33 -15.43
CA THR A 338 25.23 -11.96 -15.88
C THR A 338 23.98 -11.25 -16.39
N GLN A 339 23.00 -11.99 -16.91
CA GLN A 339 21.83 -11.43 -17.58
C GLN A 339 20.51 -11.79 -16.91
N TYR A 340 20.24 -13.07 -16.65
CA TYR A 340 18.88 -13.47 -16.26
C TYR A 340 18.57 -13.08 -14.82
N ILE A 341 19.49 -13.32 -13.87
CA ILE A 341 19.31 -12.91 -12.47
C ILE A 341 19.32 -11.39 -12.33
N LYS A 342 20.17 -10.69 -13.11
CA LYS A 342 20.20 -9.22 -13.13
C LYS A 342 18.87 -8.63 -13.60
N ASN A 343 18.33 -9.12 -14.72
CA ASN A 343 17.02 -8.68 -15.23
C ASN A 343 15.88 -9.00 -14.25
N LEU A 344 15.93 -10.16 -13.58
CA LEU A 344 14.96 -10.52 -12.54
C LEU A 344 15.03 -9.52 -11.38
N LYS A 345 16.24 -9.22 -10.89
CA LYS A 345 16.48 -8.26 -9.81
C LYS A 345 15.95 -6.87 -10.18
N ASP A 346 16.35 -6.33 -11.34
CA ASP A 346 15.89 -5.00 -11.79
C ASP A 346 14.36 -4.92 -11.91
N THR A 347 13.72 -6.02 -12.33
CA THR A 347 12.25 -6.09 -12.42
C THR A 347 11.61 -6.12 -11.03
N ILE A 348 12.13 -6.93 -10.10
CA ILE A 348 11.61 -7.04 -8.74
C ILE A 348 11.83 -5.73 -7.98
N ASP A 349 12.98 -5.09 -8.13
CA ASP A 349 13.28 -3.83 -7.46
C ASP A 349 12.26 -2.74 -7.83
N ARG A 350 12.00 -2.55 -9.12
CA ARG A 350 11.08 -1.50 -9.60
C ARG A 350 9.61 -1.85 -9.47
N ARG A 351 9.21 -3.09 -9.76
CA ARG A 351 7.79 -3.47 -9.84
C ARG A 351 7.23 -4.06 -8.55
N VAL A 352 8.09 -4.36 -7.58
CA VAL A 352 7.70 -5.03 -6.34
C VAL A 352 8.28 -4.31 -5.13
N ASN A 353 9.60 -4.20 -5.00
CA ASN A 353 10.23 -3.63 -3.79
C ASN A 353 9.91 -2.14 -3.60
N GLU A 354 10.01 -1.32 -4.65
CA GLU A 354 9.66 0.10 -4.61
C GLU A 354 8.19 0.33 -4.19
N PRO A 355 7.18 -0.26 -4.86
CA PRO A 355 5.78 -0.13 -4.43
C PRO A 355 5.48 -0.69 -3.04
N VAL A 356 6.05 -1.85 -2.68
CA VAL A 356 5.84 -2.46 -1.36
C VAL A 356 6.46 -1.59 -0.26
N SER A 357 7.66 -1.03 -0.47
CA SER A 357 8.27 -0.10 0.46
C SER A 357 7.44 1.17 0.61
N GLY A 358 6.91 1.72 -0.49
CA GLY A 358 6.00 2.86 -0.45
C GLY A 358 4.73 2.56 0.35
N LEU A 359 4.15 1.37 0.15
CA LEU A 359 2.98 0.93 0.92
C LEU A 359 3.31 0.79 2.41
N ILE A 360 4.45 0.21 2.78
CA ILE A 360 4.90 0.10 4.18
C ILE A 360 4.95 1.49 4.83
N THR A 361 5.58 2.47 4.18
CA THR A 361 5.66 3.84 4.70
C THR A 361 4.28 4.48 4.85
N LEU A 362 3.37 4.26 3.89
CA LEU A 362 2.01 4.80 3.96
C LEU A 362 1.18 4.23 5.12
N LEU A 363 1.45 2.99 5.54
CA LEU A 363 0.71 2.33 6.63
C LEU A 363 1.14 2.81 8.04
N GLU A 364 2.34 3.41 8.19
CA GLU A 364 2.87 3.84 9.50
C GLU A 364 1.95 4.84 10.22
N GLY A 365 1.46 5.84 9.49
CA GLY A 365 0.57 6.88 10.04
C GLY A 365 -0.74 6.30 10.58
N PRO A 366 -1.51 5.56 9.76
CA PRO A 366 -2.71 4.84 10.20
C PRO A 366 -2.46 3.92 11.41
N THR A 367 -1.34 3.19 11.48
CA THR A 367 -0.98 2.35 12.64
C THR A 367 -0.86 3.17 13.92
N VAL A 368 -0.22 4.34 13.85
CA VAL A 368 -0.15 5.29 14.97
C VAL A 368 -1.53 5.77 15.37
N LEU A 369 -2.37 6.15 14.40
CA LEU A 369 -3.72 6.68 14.66
C LEU A 369 -4.66 5.65 15.27
N ILE A 370 -4.65 4.39 14.80
CA ILE A 370 -5.42 3.29 15.40
C ILE A 370 -5.01 3.09 16.87
N THR A 371 -3.70 3.13 17.14
CA THR A 371 -3.20 3.05 18.52
C THR A 371 -3.68 4.23 19.36
N LYS A 372 -3.65 5.45 18.80
CA LYS A 372 -4.14 6.66 19.48
C LYS A 372 -5.63 6.62 19.72
N ARG A 373 -6.43 6.12 18.78
CA ARG A 373 -7.87 5.91 18.97
C ARG A 373 -8.13 5.03 20.17
N ARG A 374 -7.41 3.91 20.31
CA ARG A 374 -7.53 3.01 21.48
C ARG A 374 -7.15 3.72 22.78
N ASP A 375 -6.04 4.47 22.78
CA ASP A 375 -5.64 5.27 23.95
C ASP A 375 -6.74 6.28 24.34
N LYS A 376 -7.36 6.94 23.35
CA LYS A 376 -8.39 7.96 23.56
C LYS A 376 -9.74 7.40 23.97
N LEU A 377 -10.08 6.20 23.52
CA LEU A 377 -11.23 5.45 24.00
C LEU A 377 -11.12 5.20 25.52
N LEU A 378 -9.94 4.77 25.99
CA LEU A 378 -9.68 4.55 27.41
C LEU A 378 -9.64 5.86 28.22
N ASP A 379 -9.11 6.95 27.65
CA ASP A 379 -9.18 8.28 28.26
C ASP A 379 -10.64 8.73 28.43
N TYR A 380 -11.49 8.48 27.42
CA TYR A 380 -12.91 8.82 27.43
C TYR A 380 -13.70 7.98 28.46
N ASP A 381 -13.49 6.66 28.52
CA ASP A 381 -14.16 5.77 29.48
C ASP A 381 -13.86 6.16 30.94
N ASN A 382 -12.59 6.48 31.21
CA ASN A 382 -12.16 7.02 32.50
C ASN A 382 -12.83 8.36 32.82
N ALA A 383 -12.98 9.24 31.82
CA ALA A 383 -13.62 10.53 32.00
C ALA A 383 -15.12 10.38 32.31
N ILE A 384 -15.81 9.40 31.71
CA ILE A 384 -17.21 9.07 32.03
C ILE A 384 -17.31 8.68 33.50
N SER A 385 -16.49 7.72 33.93
CA SER A 385 -16.48 7.24 35.32
C SER A 385 -16.21 8.38 36.34
N ARG A 386 -15.33 9.32 35.99
CA ARG A 386 -15.04 10.50 36.83
C ARG A 386 -16.18 11.51 36.83
N ALA A 387 -16.79 11.78 35.68
CA ALA A 387 -17.90 12.72 35.56
C ALA A 387 -19.16 12.23 36.30
N ASP A 388 -19.41 10.92 36.28
CA ASP A 388 -20.50 10.33 37.07
C ASP A 388 -20.30 10.50 38.57
N LYS A 389 -19.05 10.45 39.04
CA LYS A 389 -18.70 10.66 40.45
C LYS A 389 -18.73 12.14 40.87
N TYR A 390 -18.44 13.06 39.94
CA TYR A 390 -18.29 14.51 40.22
C TYR A 390 -19.18 15.36 39.30
N ARG A 391 -20.49 15.11 39.30
CA ARG A 391 -21.46 15.71 38.37
C ARG A 391 -21.49 17.25 38.41
N GLU A 392 -21.33 17.83 39.59
CA GLU A 392 -21.41 19.29 39.80
C GLU A 392 -20.14 20.03 39.39
N SER A 393 -19.03 19.32 39.17
CA SER A 393 -17.77 19.96 38.80
C SER A 393 -17.73 20.32 37.32
N LYS A 394 -17.84 21.62 37.04
CA LYS A 394 -17.71 22.14 35.67
C LYS A 394 -16.41 21.72 34.99
N ILE A 395 -15.31 21.68 35.74
CA ILE A 395 -13.99 21.27 35.24
C ILE A 395 -14.02 19.80 34.78
N VAL A 396 -14.64 18.90 35.55
CA VAL A 396 -14.73 17.48 35.18
C VAL A 396 -15.64 17.28 33.97
N GLN A 397 -16.70 18.07 33.82
CA GLN A 397 -17.56 18.03 32.63
C GLN A 397 -16.84 18.56 31.37
N GLU A 398 -16.01 19.59 31.52
CA GLU A 398 -15.14 20.09 30.44
C GLU A 398 -14.09 19.05 30.04
N GLU A 399 -13.45 18.37 31.01
CA GLU A 399 -12.53 17.24 30.76
C GLU A 399 -13.22 16.08 30.01
N LEU A 400 -14.46 15.74 30.39
CA LEU A 400 -15.26 14.72 29.70
C LEU A 400 -15.54 15.12 28.25
N ALA A 401 -15.98 16.36 28.03
CA ALA A 401 -16.26 16.88 26.69
C ALA A 401 -15.00 16.87 25.81
N GLU A 402 -13.84 17.25 26.37
CA GLU A 402 -12.57 17.21 25.65
C GLU A 402 -12.15 15.77 25.32
N ALA A 403 -12.25 14.84 26.27
CA ALA A 403 -11.91 13.43 26.05
C ALA A 403 -12.82 12.78 24.98
N LYS A 404 -14.12 13.06 25.04
CA LYS A 404 -15.11 12.63 24.04
C LYS A 404 -14.76 13.16 22.66
N ASN A 405 -14.60 14.48 22.52
CA ASN A 405 -14.30 15.11 21.23
C ASN A 405 -13.01 14.58 20.59
N ASN A 406 -11.97 14.37 21.40
CA ASN A 406 -10.70 13.82 20.91
C ASN A 406 -10.84 12.37 20.41
N TYR A 407 -11.64 11.55 21.10
CA TYR A 407 -11.92 10.17 20.67
C TYR A 407 -12.78 10.15 19.41
N GLU A 408 -13.89 10.89 19.38
CA GLU A 408 -14.83 10.93 18.25
C GLU A 408 -14.15 11.43 16.98
N ALA A 409 -13.29 12.46 17.08
CA ALA A 409 -12.52 12.97 15.94
C ALA A 409 -11.64 11.88 15.30
N LEU A 410 -10.87 11.15 16.11
CA LEU A 410 -10.03 10.03 15.63
C LEU A 410 -10.87 8.88 15.09
N ASN A 411 -11.94 8.51 15.81
CA ASN A 411 -12.81 7.42 15.43
C ASN A 411 -13.47 7.67 14.08
N GLN A 412 -14.04 8.86 13.89
CA GLN A 412 -14.75 9.21 12.67
C GLN A 412 -13.79 9.27 11.47
N GLN A 413 -12.63 9.91 11.62
CA GLN A 413 -11.67 9.99 10.52
C GLN A 413 -11.15 8.60 10.11
N LEU A 414 -10.78 7.75 11.07
CA LEU A 414 -10.36 6.38 10.77
C LEU A 414 -11.49 5.55 10.14
N SER A 415 -12.73 5.72 10.59
CA SER A 415 -13.89 4.99 10.04
C SER A 415 -14.19 5.39 8.59
N GLU A 416 -13.97 6.66 8.23
CA GLU A 416 -14.15 7.16 6.87
C GLU A 416 -13.00 6.74 5.93
N GLU A 417 -11.74 6.83 6.40
CA GLU A 417 -10.55 6.69 5.53
C GLU A 417 -9.96 5.27 5.49
N LEU A 418 -10.02 4.49 6.58
CA LEU A 418 -9.44 3.13 6.60
C LEU A 418 -10.02 2.20 5.53
N PRO A 419 -11.34 2.15 5.26
CA PRO A 419 -11.87 1.27 4.21
C PRO A 419 -11.26 1.58 2.84
N ILE A 420 -11.07 2.87 2.53
CA ILE A 420 -10.49 3.33 1.27
C ILE A 420 -9.03 2.90 1.19
N LEU A 421 -8.26 3.14 2.26
CA LEU A 421 -6.86 2.76 2.36
C LEU A 421 -6.66 1.24 2.25
N ILE A 422 -7.47 0.44 2.95
CA ILE A 422 -7.39 -1.03 2.94
C ILE A 422 -7.62 -1.55 1.53
N ASN A 423 -8.64 -1.05 0.83
CA ASN A 423 -8.95 -1.45 -0.54
C ASN A 423 -7.81 -1.10 -1.50
N ALA A 424 -7.31 0.14 -1.45
CA ALA A 424 -6.21 0.58 -2.29
C ALA A 424 -4.91 -0.18 -2.00
N GLY A 425 -4.55 -0.34 -0.73
CA GLY A 425 -3.35 -1.07 -0.30
C GLY A 425 -3.41 -2.55 -0.67
N THR A 426 -4.58 -3.18 -0.56
CA THR A 426 -4.79 -4.57 -1.00
C THR A 426 -4.61 -4.71 -2.50
N ALA A 427 -5.13 -3.77 -3.29
CA ALA A 427 -4.94 -3.78 -4.74
C ALA A 427 -3.47 -3.61 -5.14
N ILE A 428 -2.74 -2.71 -4.48
CA ILE A 428 -1.29 -2.53 -4.68
C ILE A 428 -0.56 -3.84 -4.36
N LEU A 429 -0.83 -4.44 -3.21
CA LEU A 429 -0.19 -5.69 -2.79
C LEU A 429 -0.48 -6.83 -3.78
N ALA A 430 -1.72 -6.96 -4.25
CA ALA A 430 -2.10 -7.97 -5.25
C ALA A 430 -1.31 -7.79 -6.57
N ASN A 431 -1.21 -6.55 -7.06
CA ASN A 431 -0.43 -6.23 -8.26
C ASN A 431 1.07 -6.57 -8.09
N CYS A 432 1.63 -6.32 -6.90
CA CYS A 432 3.02 -6.67 -6.58
C CYS A 432 3.24 -8.20 -6.55
N ILE A 433 2.29 -8.95 -5.98
CA ILE A 433 2.31 -10.43 -5.97
C ILE A 433 2.26 -10.97 -7.41
N GLU A 434 1.38 -10.44 -8.25
CA GLU A 434 1.27 -10.84 -9.65
C GLU A 434 2.56 -10.51 -10.44
N ALA A 435 3.13 -9.32 -10.22
CA ALA A 435 4.38 -8.90 -10.83
C ALA A 435 5.54 -9.82 -10.43
N PHE A 436 5.65 -10.18 -9.14
CA PHE A 436 6.63 -11.13 -8.64
C PHE A 436 6.46 -12.52 -9.27
N ALA A 437 5.24 -13.05 -9.26
CA ALA A 437 4.94 -14.36 -9.85
C ALA A 437 5.28 -14.41 -11.35
N THR A 438 4.95 -13.35 -12.08
CA THR A 438 5.25 -13.22 -13.52
C THR A 438 6.76 -13.15 -13.77
N ALA A 439 7.49 -12.36 -12.98
CA ALA A 439 8.95 -12.24 -13.10
C ALA A 439 9.64 -13.60 -12.82
N ARG A 440 9.21 -14.30 -11.77
CA ARG A 440 9.68 -15.66 -11.43
C ARG A 440 9.38 -16.65 -12.55
N LYS A 441 8.16 -16.65 -13.09
CA LYS A 441 7.76 -17.52 -14.22
C LYS A 441 8.67 -17.30 -15.44
N LEU A 442 8.93 -16.05 -15.80
CA LEU A 442 9.78 -15.72 -16.94
C LEU A 442 11.24 -16.13 -16.70
N PHE A 443 11.78 -15.89 -15.51
CA PHE A 443 13.12 -16.29 -15.12
C PHE A 443 13.31 -17.82 -15.21
N CYS A 444 12.43 -18.59 -14.57
CA CYS A 444 12.47 -20.05 -14.61
C CYS A 444 12.31 -20.58 -16.04
N GLY A 445 11.41 -20.00 -16.85
CA GLY A 445 11.24 -20.38 -18.26
C GLY A 445 12.48 -20.14 -19.12
N LYS A 446 13.18 -19.02 -18.92
CA LYS A 446 14.44 -18.72 -19.62
C LYS A 446 15.55 -19.70 -19.25
N ILE A 447 15.68 -20.04 -17.97
CA ILE A 447 16.65 -21.05 -17.48
C ILE A 447 16.33 -22.42 -18.06
N MET A 448 15.08 -22.86 -17.94
CA MET A 448 14.63 -24.17 -18.44
C MET A 448 14.92 -24.31 -19.93
N LYS A 449 14.60 -23.29 -20.73
CA LYS A 449 14.89 -23.29 -22.17
C LYS A 449 16.38 -23.45 -22.47
N LYS A 450 17.26 -22.85 -21.66
CA LYS A 450 18.72 -23.00 -21.81
C LYS A 450 19.19 -24.41 -21.48
N TYR A 451 18.70 -25.00 -20.38
CA TYR A 451 19.11 -26.36 -20.00
C TYR A 451 18.53 -27.45 -20.91
N LEU A 452 17.30 -27.30 -21.41
CA LEU A 452 16.75 -28.23 -22.39
C LEU A 452 17.60 -28.27 -23.67
N ALA A 453 18.05 -27.12 -24.17
CA ALA A 453 18.93 -27.06 -25.33
C ALA A 453 20.32 -27.70 -25.10
N LEU A 454 20.77 -27.82 -23.84
CA LEU A 454 21.97 -28.58 -23.50
C LEU A 454 21.67 -30.08 -23.38
N SER A 455 20.53 -30.45 -22.80
CA SER A 455 20.10 -31.84 -22.62
C SER A 455 19.82 -32.54 -23.95
N GLU A 456 19.24 -31.83 -24.93
CA GLU A 456 18.94 -32.40 -26.25
C GLU A 456 20.21 -32.88 -26.98
N SER A 457 21.37 -32.27 -26.72
CA SER A 457 22.66 -32.75 -27.24
C SER A 457 23.25 -33.95 -26.50
N ALA A 458 22.77 -34.27 -25.29
CA ALA A 458 23.28 -35.36 -24.44
C ALA A 458 22.50 -36.69 -24.61
N THR A 459 21.63 -36.79 -25.61
CA THR A 459 20.54 -37.79 -25.73
C THR A 459 20.95 -39.25 -26.04
N GLN A 460 22.18 -39.67 -25.76
CA GLN A 460 22.64 -41.05 -26.02
C GLN A 460 23.13 -41.84 -24.80
N VAL A 461 22.82 -41.43 -23.57
CA VAL A 461 23.28 -42.15 -22.37
C VAL A 461 22.12 -42.42 -21.41
N THR A 462 21.82 -43.69 -21.13
CA THR A 462 20.83 -44.05 -20.10
C THR A 462 21.42 -43.91 -18.70
N ALA A 463 20.59 -43.74 -17.66
CA ALA A 463 21.08 -43.66 -16.27
C ALA A 463 21.90 -44.91 -15.86
N GLN A 464 21.57 -46.08 -16.42
CA GLN A 464 22.30 -47.32 -16.21
C GLN A 464 23.69 -47.28 -16.86
N ASP A 465 23.80 -46.71 -18.06
CA ASP A 465 25.07 -46.54 -18.76
C ASP A 465 26.00 -45.55 -18.03
N ILE A 466 25.43 -44.47 -17.46
CA ILE A 466 26.19 -43.51 -16.64
C ILE A 466 26.78 -44.20 -15.41
N LEU A 467 25.96 -44.97 -14.69
CA LEU A 467 26.40 -45.64 -13.46
C LEU A 467 27.44 -46.73 -13.75
N GLN A 468 27.22 -47.56 -14.77
CA GLN A 468 28.19 -48.59 -15.14
C GLN A 468 29.50 -47.97 -15.63
N SER A 469 29.45 -46.99 -16.52
CA SER A 469 30.63 -46.27 -16.99
C SER A 469 31.40 -45.60 -15.84
N PHE A 470 30.67 -44.96 -14.91
CA PHE A 470 31.29 -44.37 -13.72
C PHE A 470 31.98 -45.43 -12.87
N LEU A 471 31.29 -46.51 -12.50
CA LEU A 471 31.86 -47.55 -11.63
C LEU A 471 33.09 -48.21 -12.28
N ILE A 472 33.05 -48.49 -13.58
CA ILE A 472 34.18 -49.08 -14.30
C ILE A 472 35.37 -48.12 -14.31
N ASN A 473 35.18 -46.88 -14.78
CA ASN A 473 36.26 -45.90 -14.88
C ASN A 473 36.83 -45.53 -13.51
N HIS A 474 35.97 -45.38 -12.51
CA HIS A 474 36.37 -45.03 -11.14
C HIS A 474 37.19 -46.15 -10.49
N ASN A 475 36.78 -47.41 -10.65
CA ASN A 475 37.55 -48.55 -10.12
C ASN A 475 38.90 -48.71 -10.82
N LEU A 476 38.97 -48.50 -12.14
CA LEU A 476 40.24 -48.51 -12.89
C LEU A 476 41.22 -47.46 -12.36
N LEU A 477 40.77 -46.23 -12.16
CA LEU A 477 41.61 -45.15 -11.63
C LEU A 477 42.05 -45.41 -10.19
N TRP A 478 41.16 -45.91 -9.34
CA TRP A 478 41.53 -46.29 -7.97
C TRP A 478 42.58 -47.40 -7.94
N ASN A 479 42.44 -48.41 -8.80
CA ASN A 479 43.42 -49.48 -8.93
C ASN A 479 44.78 -48.97 -9.45
N GLN A 480 44.80 -47.91 -10.27
CA GLN A 480 46.04 -47.26 -10.69
C GLN A 480 46.68 -46.49 -9.54
N ILE A 481 45.89 -45.73 -8.77
CA ILE A 481 46.38 -44.92 -7.64
C ILE A 481 46.91 -45.81 -6.50
N SER A 482 46.24 -46.91 -6.20
CA SER A 482 46.66 -47.84 -5.14
C SER A 482 47.92 -48.64 -5.48
N ARG A 483 48.42 -48.56 -6.72
CA ARG A 483 49.71 -49.16 -7.12
C ARG A 483 50.90 -48.27 -6.79
N PHE A 484 50.69 -46.98 -6.51
CA PHE A 484 51.78 -46.12 -6.07
C PHE A 484 52.20 -46.48 -4.65
N SER A 485 53.51 -46.59 -4.40
CA SER A 485 54.04 -46.91 -3.07
C SER A 485 53.72 -45.88 -2.00
N PHE A 486 53.35 -44.65 -2.41
CA PHE A 486 52.88 -43.58 -1.53
C PHE A 486 51.35 -43.42 -1.51
N GLY A 487 50.62 -44.15 -2.36
CA GLY A 487 49.17 -44.19 -2.38
C GLY A 487 48.68 -45.24 -1.38
N GLY A 488 47.85 -44.86 -0.41
CA GLY A 488 47.26 -45.80 0.54
C GLY A 488 46.35 -46.85 -0.13
N MET A 489 45.90 -47.85 0.66
CA MET A 489 44.94 -48.86 0.20
C MET A 489 43.56 -48.26 -0.06
N ASN A 490 42.86 -48.72 -1.11
CA ASN A 490 41.51 -48.27 -1.45
C ASN A 490 40.50 -48.72 -0.36
N PRO A 491 39.84 -47.81 0.37
CA PRO A 491 38.95 -48.16 1.47
C PRO A 491 37.60 -48.74 1.03
N ARG A 492 37.25 -48.70 -0.27
CA ARG A 492 36.00 -49.27 -0.82
C ARG A 492 36.13 -50.70 -1.33
N VAL A 493 37.30 -51.31 -1.23
CA VAL A 493 37.38 -52.77 -1.22
C VAL A 493 37.05 -53.21 0.20
N GLU A 494 35.79 -53.01 0.60
CA GLU A 494 35.25 -53.78 1.72
C GLU A 494 35.49 -55.24 1.39
N GLU A 495 36.09 -55.93 2.35
CA GLU A 495 36.34 -57.36 2.37
C GLU A 495 35.11 -58.13 1.88
N GLY A 496 35.06 -58.41 0.58
CA GLY A 496 34.21 -59.44 0.04
C GLY A 496 34.68 -60.73 0.69
N LYS A 497 33.93 -61.21 1.69
CA LYS A 497 34.12 -62.55 2.25
C LYS A 497 34.37 -63.49 1.09
N VAL A 498 35.53 -64.13 1.12
CA VAL A 498 35.94 -65.16 0.17
C VAL A 498 34.92 -66.28 0.22
N GLU A 499 33.89 -66.22 -0.64
CA GLU A 499 33.01 -67.35 -0.88
C GLU A 499 33.61 -68.17 -2.01
N VAL A 500 34.40 -69.16 -1.62
CA VAL A 500 34.74 -70.23 -2.55
C VAL A 500 33.48 -71.06 -2.76
N SER A 501 32.88 -70.98 -3.95
CA SER A 501 31.68 -71.73 -4.28
C SER A 501 31.99 -73.23 -4.22
N THR A 502 31.29 -73.97 -3.34
CA THR A 502 31.33 -75.44 -3.34
C THR A 502 30.29 -75.93 -4.35
N GLN A 503 30.76 -76.44 -5.48
CA GLN A 503 29.90 -76.91 -6.56
C GLN A 503 29.14 -78.18 -6.14
N SER A 504 27.81 -78.18 -6.22
CA SER A 504 27.01 -79.37 -5.91
C SER A 504 26.98 -80.37 -7.08
N GLU A 505 26.63 -81.62 -6.77
CA GLU A 505 26.54 -82.68 -7.79
C GLU A 505 25.35 -82.52 -8.75
N LYS A 506 24.39 -81.67 -8.38
CA LYS A 506 23.32 -81.22 -9.28
C LYS A 506 23.87 -80.21 -10.28
N ASP A 507 24.71 -79.27 -9.82
CA ASP A 507 25.32 -78.24 -10.66
C ASP A 507 26.30 -78.84 -11.67
N ARG A 508 27.11 -79.82 -11.26
CA ARG A 508 28.00 -80.57 -12.18
C ARG A 508 27.19 -81.22 -13.31
N ARG A 509 26.11 -81.91 -12.97
CA ARG A 509 25.25 -82.59 -13.97
C ARG A 509 24.60 -81.61 -14.94
N VAL A 510 24.09 -80.48 -14.42
CA VAL A 510 23.53 -79.42 -15.26
C VAL A 510 24.60 -78.86 -16.20
N LEU A 511 25.79 -78.54 -15.69
CA LEU A 511 26.86 -77.97 -16.48
C LEU A 511 27.36 -78.93 -17.58
N MET A 512 27.55 -80.21 -17.22
CA MET A 512 27.97 -81.26 -18.16
C MET A 512 26.90 -81.59 -19.21
N SER A 513 25.62 -81.37 -18.90
CA SER A 513 24.53 -81.52 -19.88
C SER A 513 24.39 -80.32 -20.82
N LYS A 514 24.78 -79.13 -20.35
CA LYS A 514 24.55 -77.86 -21.05
C LYS A 514 25.68 -77.47 -22.00
N TYR A 515 26.92 -77.90 -21.75
CA TYR A 515 28.09 -77.51 -22.54
C TYR A 515 28.82 -78.71 -23.14
N HIS A 516 29.37 -78.54 -24.35
CA HIS A 516 30.19 -79.57 -25.01
C HIS A 516 31.49 -79.83 -24.23
N ARG A 517 31.97 -81.09 -24.25
CA ARG A 517 33.18 -81.53 -23.52
C ARG A 517 34.42 -80.68 -23.81
N GLY A 518 34.57 -80.14 -25.01
CA GLY A 518 35.71 -79.27 -25.39
C GLY A 518 35.74 -77.88 -24.73
N ASN A 519 34.64 -77.50 -24.06
CA ASN A 519 34.51 -76.21 -23.35
C ASN A 519 34.40 -76.39 -21.83
N LEU A 520 34.54 -77.62 -21.32
CA LEU A 520 34.49 -77.93 -19.90
C LEU A 520 35.90 -78.14 -19.36
N PHE A 521 36.21 -77.48 -18.26
CA PHE A 521 37.52 -77.52 -17.61
C PHE A 521 37.36 -77.79 -16.13
N VAL A 522 38.38 -78.42 -15.53
CA VAL A 522 38.44 -78.67 -14.09
C VAL A 522 39.48 -77.76 -13.48
N VAL A 523 39.07 -77.04 -12.45
CA VAL A 523 39.95 -76.17 -11.66
C VAL A 523 41.01 -77.02 -10.97
N ARG A 524 42.30 -76.73 -11.22
CA ARG A 524 43.43 -77.55 -10.75
C ARG A 524 43.91 -77.20 -9.35
N ASP A 525 43.81 -75.93 -8.98
CA ASP A 525 44.24 -75.35 -7.72
C ASP A 525 43.14 -74.41 -7.23
N ASP A 526 43.04 -74.17 -5.92
CA ASP A 526 42.04 -73.25 -5.38
C ASP A 526 42.28 -71.84 -5.94
N VAL A 527 41.26 -71.25 -6.56
CA VAL A 527 41.31 -69.90 -7.13
C VAL A 527 40.45 -68.98 -6.28
N VAL A 528 41.07 -67.95 -5.72
CA VAL A 528 40.41 -66.92 -4.93
C VAL A 528 39.99 -65.78 -5.86
N SER A 529 38.72 -65.38 -5.77
CA SER A 529 38.20 -64.23 -6.50
C SER A 529 38.82 -62.94 -5.98
N THR A 530 39.38 -62.12 -6.87
CA THR A 530 40.01 -60.83 -6.54
C THR A 530 39.13 -59.63 -6.84
N SER A 531 38.00 -59.84 -7.51
CA SER A 531 37.01 -58.82 -7.85
C SER A 531 35.61 -59.44 -7.89
N SER A 532 34.56 -58.62 -7.78
CA SER A 532 33.17 -59.10 -7.86
C SER A 532 32.78 -59.72 -9.23
N LEU A 533 33.65 -59.60 -10.24
CA LEU A 533 33.46 -60.19 -11.57
C LEU A 533 34.30 -61.47 -11.77
N ASP A 534 35.20 -61.81 -10.84
CA ASP A 534 36.02 -63.02 -10.89
C ASP A 534 35.29 -64.20 -10.23
N LEU A 535 35.37 -65.38 -10.84
CA LEU A 535 34.85 -66.61 -10.23
C LEU A 535 35.87 -67.21 -9.25
N GLY A 536 35.51 -67.26 -7.97
CA GLY A 536 36.24 -68.05 -6.96
C GLY A 536 35.80 -69.51 -6.99
N ALA A 537 36.73 -70.45 -7.10
CA ALA A 537 36.42 -71.87 -7.21
C ALA A 537 37.48 -72.75 -6.54
N THR A 538 37.03 -73.79 -5.81
CA THR A 538 37.94 -74.80 -5.25
C THR A 538 38.45 -75.73 -6.35
N ARG A 539 39.62 -76.30 -6.10
CA ARG A 539 40.19 -77.43 -6.83
C ARG A 539 39.14 -78.53 -7.01
N GLY A 540 38.99 -78.97 -8.25
CA GLY A 540 38.03 -80.00 -8.64
C GLY A 540 36.69 -79.47 -9.16
N THR A 541 36.40 -78.17 -9.03
CA THR A 541 35.21 -77.52 -9.60
C THR A 541 35.24 -77.60 -11.13
N ILE A 542 34.12 -77.99 -11.76
CA ILE A 542 33.97 -77.96 -13.22
C ILE A 542 33.45 -76.59 -13.63
N VAL A 543 34.12 -75.95 -14.57
CA VAL A 543 33.72 -74.67 -15.17
C VAL A 543 33.56 -74.82 -16.68
N ALA A 544 32.69 -74.00 -17.27
CA ALA A 544 32.46 -73.96 -18.72
C ALA A 544 32.92 -72.64 -19.29
N VAL A 545 33.71 -72.67 -20.37
CA VAL A 545 34.13 -71.45 -21.07
C VAL A 545 33.02 -71.02 -22.04
N ILE A 546 32.41 -69.86 -21.76
CA ILE A 546 31.32 -69.30 -22.56
C ILE A 546 31.87 -68.58 -23.80
N LYS A 547 33.04 -67.92 -23.67
CA LYS A 547 33.75 -67.26 -24.77
C LYS A 547 35.26 -67.34 -24.49
N ARG A 548 36.06 -67.72 -25.48
CA ARG A 548 37.55 -67.77 -25.38
C ARG A 548 38.22 -66.42 -25.66
N GLN A 549 37.43 -65.36 -25.71
CA GLN A 549 37.88 -64.02 -26.04
C GLN A 549 37.51 -63.15 -24.85
N ASP A 550 38.53 -62.51 -24.27
CA ASP A 550 38.33 -61.56 -23.19
C ASP A 550 37.37 -60.46 -23.69
N PRO A 551 36.24 -60.19 -23.00
CA PRO A 551 35.38 -59.06 -23.32
C PRO A 551 36.12 -57.70 -23.31
N MET A 552 37.30 -57.63 -22.69
CA MET A 552 38.19 -56.46 -22.64
C MET A 552 39.29 -56.45 -23.73
N GLY A 553 39.34 -57.45 -24.62
CA GLY A 553 40.23 -57.42 -25.79
C GLY A 553 41.72 -57.61 -25.49
N ASP A 554 42.09 -58.20 -24.36
CA ASP A 554 43.49 -58.59 -24.10
C ASP A 554 43.80 -59.91 -24.80
N SER A 555 44.93 -59.97 -25.52
CA SER A 555 45.35 -61.13 -26.33
C SER A 555 46.55 -61.86 -25.74
N SER A 556 46.63 -61.89 -24.41
CA SER A 556 47.72 -62.53 -23.66
C SER A 556 47.40 -63.98 -23.31
#